data_AF-A0A7V2AP77-F1
#
_entry.id   AF-A0A7V2AP77-F1
#
_cell.length_a   1.000
_cell.length_b   1.000
_cell.length_c   1.000
_cell.angle_alpha   90.00
_cell.angle_beta   90.00
_cell.angle_gamma   90.00
#
_symmetry.space_group_name_H-M   'P 1'
#
loop_
_entity.id
_entity.type
_entity.pdbx_description
1 polymer ?
#
loop_
_entity_poly.entity_id
_entity_poly.type
_entity_poly.pdbx_seq_one_letter_code
_entity_poly.pdbx_strand_id
1 'polypeptide(L)' 'MAKSVEKSAKTVQEAIALALEDLQTDESRVDIDVLDEGNKGIFGFIGNKMARVRVTVKDTHGDIARA' A
#
# COMPACT_ATOMS: atom_id res chain seq x y z
N MET A 1 -2.96 13.15 13.10
CA MET A 1 -3.13 13.23 11.64
C MET A 1 -2.81 11.84 11.12
N ALA A 2 -3.73 11.17 10.42
CA ALA A 2 -3.47 9.83 9.90
C ALA A 2 -2.32 9.88 8.88
N LYS A 3 -1.25 9.11 9.09
CA LYS A 3 -0.11 9.04 8.17
C LYS A 3 -0.48 8.08 7.05
N SER A 4 -0.68 8.60 5.84
CA SER A 4 -0.93 7.80 4.63
C SER A 4 0.15 8.05 3.58
N VAL A 5 0.57 7.00 2.88
CA VAL A 5 1.50 7.09 1.74
C VAL A 5 0.89 6.43 0.50
N GLU A 6 1.16 7.01 -0.66
CA GLU A 6 0.80 6.42 -1.94
C GLU A 6 2.06 5.94 -2.66
N LYS A 7 2.03 4.70 -3.16
CA LYS A 7 3.12 4.13 -3.95
C LYS A 7 2.60 3.49 -5.21
N SER A 8 3.45 3.52 -6.24
CA SER A 8 3.19 2.90 -7.53
C SER A 8 4.32 1.94 -7.87
N ALA A 9 3.97 0.76 -8.38
CA ALA A 9 4.95 -0.24 -8.82
C ALA A 9 4.40 -1.06 -9.99
N LYS A 10 5.19 -2.02 -10.50
CA LYS A 10 4.75 -2.87 -11.61
C LYS A 10 3.64 -3.82 -11.19
N THR A 11 3.59 -4.15 -9.90
CA THR A 11 2.55 -5.00 -9.31
C THR A 11 2.03 -4.40 -8.01
N VAL A 12 0.79 -4.75 -7.65
CA VAL A 12 0.17 -4.34 -6.38
C VAL A 12 1.05 -4.75 -5.19
N GLN A 13 1.61 -5.96 -5.22
CA GLN A 13 2.45 -6.51 -4.15
C GLN A 13 3.73 -5.69 -3.94
N GLU A 14 4.42 -5.32 -5.02
CA GLU A 14 5.59 -4.43 -4.94
C GLU A 14 5.21 -3.04 -4.39
N ALA A 15 4.07 -2.50 -4.81
CA ALA A 15 3.62 -1.19 -4.36
C ALA A 15 3.29 -1.19 -2.86
N ILE A 16 2.71 -2.28 -2.36
CA ILE A 16 2.44 -2.50 -0.93
C ILE A 16 3.77 -2.58 -0.17
N ALA A 17 4.72 -3.41 -0.61
CA ALA A 17 6.00 -3.58 0.06
C ALA A 17 6.75 -2.24 0.21
N LEU A 18 6.82 -1.46 -0.87
CA LEU A 18 7.45 -0.13 -0.86
C LEU A 18 6.75 0.86 0.08
N ALA A 19 5.43 0.77 0.19
CA ALA A 19 4.66 1.64 1.07
C ALA A 19 4.83 1.27 2.54
N LEU A 20 4.91 -0.03 2.85
CA LEU A 20 5.17 -0.54 4.19
C LEU A 20 6.59 -0.17 4.66
N GLU A 21 7.58 -0.25 3.78
CA GLU A 21 8.96 0.15 4.06
C GLU A 21 9.08 1.64 4.39
N ASP A 22 8.44 2.51 3.60
CA ASP A 22 8.38 3.96 3.84
C ASP A 22 7.68 4.31 5.17
N LEU A 23 6.68 3.53 5.56
CA LEU A 23 5.96 3.69 6.81
C LEU A 23 6.63 3.00 8.00
N GLN A 24 7.64 2.16 7.75
CA GLN A 24 8.32 1.31 8.74
C GLN A 24 7.33 0.54 9.62
N THR A 25 6.32 -0.05 8.99
CA THR A 25 5.21 -0.73 9.67
C THR A 25 4.82 -1.99 8.91
N ASP A 26 4.03 -2.84 9.57
CA ASP A 26 3.54 -4.09 9.01
C ASP A 26 2.17 -3.93 8.36
N GLU A 27 1.83 -4.79 7.39
CA GLU A 27 0.52 -4.83 6.72
C GLU A 27 -0.66 -4.97 7.68
N SER A 28 -0.43 -5.60 8.84
CA SER A 28 -1.45 -5.77 9.89
C SER A 28 -1.82 -4.46 10.60
N ARG A 29 -0.92 -3.47 10.59
CA ARG A 29 -1.06 -2.17 11.27
C ARG A 29 -1.42 -1.03 10.31
N VAL A 30 -1.75 -1.37 9.07
CA VAL A 30 -2.17 -0.41 8.06
C VAL A 30 -3.45 -0.86 7.38
N ASP A 31 -4.14 0.09 6.76
CA ASP A 31 -5.16 -0.15 5.75
C ASP A 31 -4.52 0.04 4.38
N ILE A 32 -4.69 -0.96 3.52
CA ILE A 32 -4.18 -0.98 2.15
C ILE A 32 -5.38 -0.79 1.22
N ASP A 33 -5.42 0.35 0.54
CA ASP A 33 -6.37 0.65 -0.53
C ASP A 33 -5.69 0.49 -1.88
N VAL A 34 -6.16 -0.46 -2.70
CA VAL A 34 -5.67 -0.61 -4.07
C VAL A 34 -6.43 0.36 -4.96
N LEU A 35 -5.76 1.45 -5.35
CA LEU A 35 -6.32 2.47 -6.25
C LEU A 35 -6.30 2.02 -7.71
N ASP A 36 -5.29 1.23 -8.08
CA ASP A 36 -5.10 0.69 -9.41
C ASP A 36 -4.37 -0.65 -9.32
N GLU A 37 -4.98 -1.72 -9.82
CA GLU A 37 -4.33 -3.04 -9.82
C GLU A 37 -3.19 -3.12 -10.86
N GLY A 38 -3.10 -2.15 -11.77
CA GLY A 38 -2.25 -2.25 -12.94
C GLY A 38 -2.82 -3.28 -13.93
N ASN A 39 -2.51 -3.13 -15.22
CA ASN A 39 -3.07 -4.04 -16.22
C ASN A 39 -2.06 -5.14 -16.56
N LYS A 40 -2.34 -6.38 -16.12
CA LYS A 40 -1.62 -7.56 -16.63
C LYS A 40 -2.19 -7.90 -17.99
N GLY A 41 -1.67 -7.26 -19.03
CA GLY A 41 -2.06 -7.51 -20.41
C GLY A 41 -1.81 -8.97 -20.80
N ILE A 42 -2.88 -9.77 -20.80
CA ILE A 42 -2.87 -11.15 -21.29
C ILE A 42 -3.24 -11.27 -22.78
N PHE A 43 -3.47 -10.15 -23.47
CA PHE A 43 -3.73 -10.13 -24.93
C PHE A 43 -3.11 -8.91 -25.62
N GLY A 44 -1.78 -8.91 -25.76
CA GLY A 44 -1.09 -8.35 -26.92
C GLY A 44 -1.00 -6.83 -27.11
N PHE A 45 -1.64 -5.98 -26.29
CA PHE A 45 -1.58 -4.53 -26.48
C PHE A 45 -1.11 -3.78 -25.24
N ILE A 46 0.13 -3.31 -25.35
CA ILE A 46 0.87 -2.34 -24.53
C ILE A 46 -0.02 -1.48 -23.64
N GLY A 47 -0.01 -1.78 -22.35
CA GLY A 47 -0.51 -0.91 -21.29
C GLY A 47 0.45 -1.00 -20.11
N ASN A 48 1.50 -0.18 -20.10
CA ASN A 48 2.39 -0.03 -18.95
C ASN A 48 1.69 0.79 -17.85
N LYS A 49 0.56 0.27 -17.37
CA LYS A 49 -0.16 0.89 -16.27
C LYS A 49 0.37 0.29 -14.99
N MET A 50 1.14 1.10 -14.26
CA MET A 50 1.67 0.75 -12.96
C MET A 50 0.51 0.56 -11.96
N ALA A 51 0.62 -0.45 -11.12
CA ALA A 51 -0.27 -0.61 -9.98
C ALA A 51 -0.05 0.54 -8.99
N ARG A 52 -1.11 1.03 -8.37
CA ARG A 52 -1.09 2.10 -7.37
C ARG A 52 -1.84 1.66 -6.14
N VAL A 53 -1.23 1.86 -4.98
CA VAL A 53 -1.83 1.59 -3.68
C VAL A 53 -1.68 2.79 -2.76
N ARG A 54 -2.64 2.97 -1.87
CA ARG A 54 -2.60 3.91 -0.75
C ARG A 54 -2.55 3.09 0.53
N VAL A 55 -1.54 3.33 1.34
CA VAL A 55 -1.39 2.66 2.63
C VAL A 55 -1.56 3.70 3.73
N THR A 56 -2.49 3.46 4.64
CA THR A 56 -2.80 4.36 5.75
C THR A 56 -2.50 3.65 7.05
N VAL A 57 -1.68 4.26 7.92
CA VAL A 57 -1.42 3.71 9.25
C VAL A 57 -2.71 3.70 10.05
N LYS A 58 -3.10 2.51 10.53
CA LYS A 58 -4.19 2.39 11.49
C LYS A 58 -3.73 3.07 12.76
N ASP A 59 -4.46 4.09 13.18
CA ASP A 59 -4.18 4.80 14.42
C ASP A 59 -4.59 3.88 15.57
N THR A 60 -3.78 2.85 15.83
CA THR A 60 -3.93 2.03 17.00
C THR A 60 -3.59 2.94 18.17
N HIS A 61 -4.62 3.51 18.80
CA HIS A 61 -4.58 4.09 20.14
C HIS A 61 -4.31 3.00 21.20
N GLY A 62 -3.40 2.08 20.87
CA GLY A 62 -2.97 0.94 21.63
C GLY A 62 -1.73 1.26 22.46
N ASP A 63 -1.53 2.51 22.87
CA ASP A 63 -0.96 2.77 24.19
C ASP A 63 -2.00 2.36 25.22
N ILE A 64 -2.26 1.05 25.26
CA ILE A 64 -2.97 0.43 26.37
C ILE A 64 -2.00 0.59 27.53
N ALA A 65 -2.25 1.67 28.28
CA ALA A 65 -1.83 1.90 29.64
C ALA A 65 -1.54 0.55 30.33
N ARG A 66 -0.26 0.28 30.57
CA ARG A 66 0.14 -0.77 31.48
C ARG A 66 1.10 -0.22 32.53
N ALA A 67 0.49 -0.07 33.71
CA ALA A 67 1.02 -0.02 35.07
C ALA A 67 1.88 1.20 35.46
#